data_AF-A0A7W0ZD52-F1
#
_entry.id   AF-A0A7W0ZD52-F1
#
_cell.length_a   1.000
_cell.length_b   1.000
_cell.length_c   1.000
_cell.angle_alpha   90.00
_cell.angle_beta   90.00
_cell.angle_gamma   90.00
#
_symmetry.space_group_name_H-M   'P 1'
#
loop_
_entity.id
_entity.type
_entity.pdbx_description
1 polymer ?
#
loop_
_entity_poly.entity_id
_entity_poly.type
_entity_poly.pdbx_seq_one_letter_code
_entity_poly.pdbx_strand_id
1 'polypeptide(L)'
;MDDSVVGISVLKTMPLFAGVTQHDLENIMKLGRLRSFGPGETIVERGEPGDALYIVLRGIARVEVGGRHHDLGPGDFFGEMAL
;
A
#
# COMPACT_ATOMS: atom_id res chain seq x y z
N MET A 1 -12.89 6.21 12.37
CA MET A 1 -13.08 4.98 11.57
C MET A 1 -11.86 4.12 11.84
N ASP A 2 -12.03 2.82 12.06
CA ASP A 2 -10.91 1.89 12.31
C ASP A 2 -10.11 1.70 11.01
N ASP A 3 -8.79 1.96 11.04
CA ASP A 3 -7.92 1.83 9.87
C ASP A 3 -7.92 0.38 9.32
N SER A 4 -8.23 -0.62 10.16
CA SER A 4 -8.40 -2.02 9.74
C SER A 4 -9.61 -2.21 8.84
N VAL A 5 -10.73 -1.56 9.16
CA VAL A 5 -11.97 -1.64 8.36
C VAL A 5 -11.79 -0.93 7.01
N VAL A 6 -11.10 0.22 7.01
CA VAL A 6 -10.73 0.91 5.77
C VAL A 6 -9.82 0.03 4.93
N GLY A 7 -8.78 -0.56 5.53
CA GLY A 7 -7.82 -1.42 4.85
C GLY A 7 -8.49 -2.60 4.16
N ILE A 8 -9.34 -3.34 4.86
CA ILE A 8 -10.10 -4.46 4.28
C ILE A 8 -10.95 -4.00 3.09
N SER A 9 -11.60 -2.84 3.22
CA SER A 9 -12.44 -2.30 2.15
C SER A 9 -11.63 -2.00 0.89
N VAL A 10 -10.40 -1.49 1.04
CA VAL A 10 -9.46 -1.26 -0.06
C VAL A 10 -8.96 -2.58 -0.66
N LEU A 11 -8.56 -3.55 0.16
CA LEU A 11 -8.07 -4.84 -0.37
C LEU A 11 -9.14 -5.54 -1.23
N LYS A 12 -10.42 -5.44 -0.86
CA LYS A 12 -11.54 -6.00 -1.63
C LYS A 12 -11.71 -5.41 -3.03
N THR A 13 -11.25 -4.18 -3.27
CA THR A 13 -11.38 -3.55 -4.60
C THR A 13 -10.24 -3.95 -5.54
N MET A 14 -9.16 -4.52 -5.00
CA MET A 14 -7.98 -4.88 -5.77
C MET A 14 -8.17 -6.23 -6.47
N PRO A 15 -7.91 -6.32 -7.79
CA PRO A 15 -7.97 -7.61 -8.52
C PRO A 15 -7.05 -8.70 -7.92
N LEU A 16 -5.93 -8.30 -7.31
CA LEU A 16 -4.99 -9.22 -6.66
C LEU A 16 -5.64 -10.06 -5.54
N PHE A 17 -6.64 -9.51 -4.85
CA PHE A 17 -7.35 -10.19 -3.77
C PHE A 17 -8.76 -10.64 -4.18
N ALA A 18 -9.05 -10.69 -5.49
CA ALA A 18 -10.31 -11.20 -5.99
C ALA A 18 -10.52 -12.66 -5.54
N GLY A 19 -11.64 -12.92 -4.87
CA GLY A 19 -11.99 -14.25 -4.35
C GLY A 19 -11.39 -14.58 -2.98
N VAL A 20 -10.60 -13.69 -2.38
CA VAL A 20 -10.14 -13.85 -0.98
C VAL A 20 -11.29 -13.54 -0.03
N THR A 21 -11.50 -14.40 0.98
CA THR A 21 -12.62 -14.24 1.91
C THR A 21 -12.39 -13.05 2.86
N GLN A 22 -13.48 -12.53 3.45
CA GLN A 22 -13.38 -11.50 4.50
C GLN A 22 -12.44 -11.91 5.64
N HIS A 23 -12.51 -13.17 6.06
CA HIS A 23 -11.69 -13.70 7.14
C HIS A 23 -10.20 -13.72 6.76
N ASP A 24 -9.88 -14.12 5.53
CA ASP A 24 -8.51 -14.14 5.05
C ASP A 24 -7.94 -12.73 4.85
N LEU A 25 -8.76 -11.77 4.41
CA LEU A 25 -8.37 -10.37 4.33
C LEU A 25 -8.05 -9.77 5.72
N GLU A 26 -8.83 -10.12 6.74
CA GLU A 26 -8.52 -9.74 8.13
C GLU A 26 -7.18 -10.35 8.58
N ASN A 27 -6.88 -11.58 8.19
CA ASN A 27 -5.61 -12.22 8.49
C ASN A 27 -4.44 -11.55 7.76
N ILE A 28 -4.61 -11.18 6.48
CA ILE A 28 -3.63 -10.40 5.72
C ILE A 28 -3.34 -9.06 6.42
N MET A 29 -4.37 -8.34 6.85
CA MET A 29 -4.21 -7.09 7.58
C MET A 29 -3.43 -7.25 8.90
N LYS A 30 -3.58 -8.39 9.58
CA LYS A 30 -2.83 -8.71 10.81
C LYS A 30 -1.37 -9.08 10.54
N LEU A 31 -1.06 -9.65 9.36
CA LEU A 31 0.31 -9.96 8.93
C LEU A 31 1.06 -8.71 8.46
N GLY A 32 0.33 -7.77 7.85
CA GLY A 32 0.86 -6.46 7.47
C GLY A 32 1.14 -5.54 8.66
N ARG A 33 1.86 -4.44 8.39
CA ARG A 33 2.07 -3.35 9.36
C ARG A 33 1.44 -2.09 8.83
N LEU A 34 0.51 -1.51 9.60
CA LEU A 34 -0.01 -0.18 9.32
C LEU A 34 1.08 0.86 9.57
N ARG A 35 1.36 1.67 8.55
CA ARG A 35 2.28 2.81 8.64
C ARG A 35 1.56 4.06 8.13
N SER A 36 1.81 5.17 8.81
CA SER A 36 1.27 6.49 8.46
C SER A 36 2.43 7.42 8.17
N PHE A 37 2.28 8.22 7.13
CA PHE A 37 3.27 9.20 6.69
C PHE A 37 2.59 10.56 6.51
N GLY A 38 3.30 11.62 6.91
CA GLY A 38 2.91 13.00 6.72
C GLY A 38 3.26 13.52 5.33
N PRO A 39 2.75 14.70 4.95
CA PRO A 39 3.10 15.35 3.69
C PRO A 39 4.61 15.59 3.58
N GLY A 40 5.21 15.13 2.48
CA GLY A 40 6.63 15.31 2.18
C GLY A 40 7.56 14.29 2.84
N GLU A 41 7.06 13.34 3.64
CA GLU A 41 7.87 12.25 4.17
C GLU A 41 8.20 11.22 3.09
N THR A 42 9.47 10.82 3.00
CA THR A 42 9.94 9.75 2.11
C THR A 42 9.51 8.40 2.67
N ILE A 43 8.78 7.61 1.87
CA ILE A 43 8.36 6.25 2.25
C ILE A 43 9.42 5.21 1.87
N VAL A 44 9.96 5.32 0.65
CA VAL A 44 11.03 4.49 0.09
C VAL A 44 11.93 5.34 -0.79
N GLU A 45 13.22 5.04 -0.84
CA GLU A 45 14.19 5.72 -1.69
C GLU A 45 14.87 4.74 -2.67
N ARG A 46 15.14 5.21 -3.89
CA ARG A 46 15.74 4.37 -4.93
C ARG A 46 17.16 3.95 -4.54
N GLY A 47 17.43 2.65 -4.62
CA GLY A 47 18.74 2.08 -4.31
C GLY A 47 18.90 1.68 -2.85
N GLU A 48 17.92 2.00 -2.01
CA GLU A 48 17.82 1.38 -0.70
C GLU A 48 17.27 -0.04 -0.82
N PRO A 49 17.72 -0.99 0.04
CA PRO A 49 17.10 -2.30 0.12
C PRO A 49 15.62 -2.15 0.50
N GLY A 50 14.74 -2.63 -0.37
CA GLY A 50 13.33 -2.82 -0.04
C GLY A 50 13.05 -4.29 0.24
N ASP A 51 12.23 -4.58 1.24
CA ASP A 51 11.79 -5.93 1.60
C ASP A 51 10.27 -6.03 1.82
N ALA A 52 9.52 -5.02 1.36
CA ALA A 52 8.09 -4.90 1.61
C ALA A 52 7.31 -4.41 0.38
N LEU A 53 6.11 -4.97 0.23
CA LEU A 53 5.06 -4.45 -0.63
C LEU A 53 4.20 -3.46 0.18
N TYR A 54 3.98 -2.28 -0.37
CA TYR A 54 3.14 -1.24 0.23
C TYR A 54 1.84 -1.12 -0.55
N ILE A 55 0.72 -1.00 0.16
CA ILE A 55 -0.60 -0.73 -0.42
C ILE A 55 -1.09 0.58 0.19
N VAL A 56 -1.49 1.52 -0.66
CA VAL A 56 -2.04 2.79 -0.20
C VAL A 56 -3.48 2.52 0.29
N LEU A 57 -3.73 2.76 1.58
CA LEU A 57 -5.07 2.61 2.16
C LEU A 57 -5.84 3.93 2.18
N ARG A 58 -5.13 5.06 2.34
CA ARG A 58 -5.69 6.41 2.42
C ARG A 58 -4.63 7.44 2.01
N GLY A 59 -5.07 8.52 1.39
CA GLY A 59 -4.21 9.63 0.96
C GLY A 59 -3.64 9.42 -0.43
N ILE A 60 -2.59 10.20 -0.74
CA ILE A 60 -1.90 10.17 -2.03
C ILE A 60 -0.41 10.03 -1.74
N ALA A 61 0.22 9.03 -2.34
CA ALA A 61 1.68 8.90 -2.39
C ALA A 61 2.16 9.33 -3.78
N ARG A 62 3.31 10.00 -3.86
CA ARG A 62 3.93 10.38 -5.12
C ARG A 62 5.16 9.54 -5.38
N VAL A 63 5.22 8.90 -6.53
CA VAL A 63 6.38 8.14 -6.98
C VAL A 63 7.09 8.94 -8.07
N GLU A 64 8.38 9.19 -7.88
CA GLU A 64 9.22 9.89 -8.86
C GLU A 64 10.20 8.93 -9.54
N VAL A 65 10.12 8.81 -10.86
CA VAL A 65 11.00 7.96 -11.68
C VAL A 65 11.40 8.71 -12.94
N GLY A 66 12.72 8.86 -13.15
CA GLY A 66 13.27 9.45 -14.38
C GLY A 66 12.79 10.87 -14.64
N GLY A 67 12.58 11.67 -13.59
CA GLY A 67 12.11 13.06 -13.69
C GLY A 67 10.60 13.20 -13.96
N ARG A 68 9.84 12.10 -13.95
CA ARG A 68 8.37 12.10 -13.99
C ARG A 68 7.81 11.69 -12.64
N HIS A 69 6.62 12.17 -12.33
CA HIS A 69 5.90 11.76 -11.13
C HIS A 69 4.58 11.06 -11.50
N HIS A 70 4.21 10.09 -10.68
CA HIS A 70 2.91 9.43 -10.71
C HIS A 70 2.32 9.45 -9.31
N ASP A 71 1.04 9.80 -9.22
CA ASP A 71 0.32 9.81 -7.95
C ASP A 71 -0.39 8.45 -7.77
N LEU A 72 -0.19 7.84 -6.61
CA LEU A 72 -0.80 6.59 -6.18
C LEU A 72 -1.85 6.88 -5.10
N GLY A 73 -3.06 6.38 -5.31
CA GLY A 73 -4.20 6.52 -4.40
C GLY A 73 -4.61 5.19 -3.78
N PRO A 74 -5.73 5.17 -3.03
CA PRO A 74 -6.20 3.97 -2.36
C PRO A 74 -6.39 2.78 -3.31
N GLY A 75 -5.76 1.65 -2.98
CA GLY A 75 -5.77 0.42 -3.79
C GLY A 75 -4.60 0.29 -4.77
N ASP A 76 -3.85 1.37 -4.99
CA ASP A 76 -2.56 1.30 -5.66
C ASP A 76 -1.50 0.75 -4.71
N PHE A 77 -0.48 0.11 -5.27
CA PHE A 77 0.61 -0.50 -4.54
C PHE A 77 1.96 -0.20 -5.18
N PHE A 78 3.04 -0.36 -4.41
CA PHE A 78 4.41 -0.20 -4.87
C PHE A 78 5.37 -1.03 -4.02
N GLY A 79 6.61 -1.16 -4.49
CA GLY A 79 7.65 -1.95 -3.82
C GLY A 79 7.71 -3.41 -4.30
N GLU A 80 6.87 -3.81 -5.26
CA GLU A 80 6.94 -5.17 -5.83
C GLU A 80 8.26 -5.49 -6.51
N MET A 81 8.99 -4.47 -7.00
CA MET A 81 10.28 -4.66 -7.66
C MET A 81 11.44 -4.94 -6.69
N ALA A 82 11.20 -4.82 -5.38
CA ALA A 82 12.20 -5.08 -4.35
C ALA A 82 12.12 -6.51 -3.76
N LEU A 83 11.11 -7.29 -4.16
CA LEU A 83 10.87 -8.69 -3.77
C LEU A 83 11.51 -9.69 -4.75
#